data_AF-A0A1F2RLV2-F1
#
_entry.id   AF-A0A1F2RLV2-F1
#
_cell.length_a   1.000
_cell.length_b   1.000
_cell.length_c   1.000
_cell.angle_alpha   90.00
_cell.angle_beta   90.00
_cell.angle_gamma   90.00
#
_symmetry.space_group_name_H-M   'P 1'
#
loop_
_entity.id
_entity.type
_entity.pdbx_description
1 polymer ?
#
loop_
_entity_poly.entity_id
_entity_poly.type
_entity_poly.pdbx_seq_one_letter_code
_entity_poly.pdbx_strand_id
1 'polypeptide(L)'
;MTGAPVRWLLVVLALIVGSSSSEATQSRTTYDDVAAGMRCFQNRQGDLECDYRVGRSLHFGIVAPGKPDASIYFYAASFEGDYFAVVGISHGCVIVRPGQRSTQARRLDLAFVSPRNGKVYRTWEDCGAGK
;
A
#
# COMPACT_ATOMS: atom_id res chain seq x y z
N MET A 1 -30.48 -39.90 -53.77
CA MET A 1 -31.32 -38.82 -53.19
C MET A 1 -31.71 -39.25 -51.78
N THR A 2 -31.81 -38.29 -50.84
CA THR A 2 -31.94 -38.43 -49.36
C THR A 2 -30.59 -38.70 -48.67
N GLY A 3 -30.19 -38.06 -47.57
CA GLY A 3 -30.79 -37.03 -46.70
C GLY A 3 -29.97 -37.04 -45.40
N ALA A 4 -29.35 -35.92 -45.04
CA ALA A 4 -28.62 -35.79 -43.77
C ALA A 4 -29.59 -35.67 -42.58
N PRO A 5 -29.16 -36.01 -41.36
CA PRO A 5 -29.57 -35.19 -40.23
C PRO A 5 -28.37 -34.70 -39.41
N VAL A 6 -28.17 -33.39 -39.57
CA VAL A 6 -27.55 -32.43 -38.67
C VAL A 6 -28.04 -32.67 -37.24
N ARG A 7 -27.20 -33.26 -36.37
CA ARG A 7 -27.63 -33.58 -35.00
C ARG A 7 -26.53 -33.49 -33.94
N TRP A 8 -25.54 -32.61 -34.10
CA TRP A 8 -24.44 -32.48 -33.12
C TRP A 8 -23.84 -31.06 -33.01
N LEU A 9 -24.62 -29.99 -33.15
CA LEU A 9 -24.07 -28.62 -33.20
C LEU A 9 -24.73 -27.60 -32.26
N LEU A 10 -25.55 -28.01 -31.28
CA LEU A 10 -26.34 -27.05 -30.48
C LEU A 10 -26.10 -27.06 -28.96
N VAL A 11 -25.10 -27.77 -28.42
CA VAL A 11 -24.92 -27.84 -26.94
C VAL A 11 -23.68 -27.08 -26.42
N VAL A 12 -22.77 -26.60 -27.28
CA VAL A 12 -21.53 -25.92 -26.83
C VAL A 12 -21.68 -24.39 -26.68
N LEU A 13 -22.81 -23.81 -27.10
CA LEU A 13 -23.00 -22.35 -27.14
C LEU A 13 -23.58 -21.72 -25.85
N ALA A 14 -23.63 -22.45 -24.72
CA ALA A 14 -24.31 -22.01 -23.50
C ALA A 14 -23.38 -21.70 -22.29
N LEU A 15 -22.06 -21.65 -22.47
CA LEU A 15 -21.09 -21.48 -21.37
C LEU A 15 -20.29 -20.16 -21.38
N ILE A 16 -20.67 -19.20 -22.23
CA ILE A 16 -19.98 -17.89 -22.33
C ILE A 16 -20.94 -16.75 -21.93
N VAL A 17 -21.83 -16.98 -20.96
CA VAL A 17 -22.56 -15.88 -20.32
C VAL A 17 -21.63 -15.30 -19.26
N GLY A 18 -21.22 -14.05 -19.52
CA GLY A 18 -20.08 -13.40 -18.90
C GLY A 18 -20.16 -13.30 -17.38
N SER A 19 -19.08 -13.76 -16.75
CA SER A 19 -18.61 -13.19 -15.50
C SER A 19 -18.10 -11.78 -15.78
N SER A 20 -19.02 -10.82 -15.92
CA SER A 20 -18.67 -9.41 -15.80
C SER A 20 -18.30 -9.17 -14.34
N SER A 21 -17.05 -9.46 -13.98
CA SER A 21 -16.46 -8.94 -12.76
C SER A 21 -16.43 -7.43 -12.91
N SER A 22 -17.46 -6.77 -12.40
CA SER A 22 -17.41 -5.35 -12.10
C SER A 22 -16.26 -5.16 -11.12
N GLU A 23 -15.08 -4.85 -11.65
CA GLU A 23 -14.01 -4.27 -10.87
C GLU A 23 -14.56 -2.94 -10.38
N ALA A 24 -15.16 -2.94 -9.20
CA ALA A 24 -15.38 -1.73 -8.46
C ALA A 24 -14.00 -1.09 -8.34
N THR A 25 -13.78 0.02 -9.04
CA THR A 25 -12.58 0.84 -8.91
C THR A 25 -12.53 1.34 -7.47
N GLN A 26 -12.01 0.50 -6.57
CA GLN A 26 -11.83 0.85 -5.18
C GLN A 26 -10.80 1.96 -5.16
N SER A 27 -11.23 3.15 -4.74
CA SER A 27 -10.34 4.30 -4.63
C SER A 27 -9.24 3.94 -3.63
N ARG A 28 -8.01 3.76 -4.11
CA ARG A 28 -6.86 3.41 -3.26
C ARG A 28 -6.66 4.46 -2.19
N THR A 29 -6.51 4.01 -0.94
CA THR A 29 -6.25 4.89 0.20
C THR A 29 -4.74 5.11 0.38
N THR A 30 -4.34 6.10 1.16
CA THR A 30 -2.92 6.35 1.50
C THR A 30 -2.33 5.11 2.17
N TYR A 31 -3.10 4.44 3.03
CA TYR A 31 -2.70 3.14 3.58
C TYR A 31 -2.36 2.11 2.50
N ASP A 32 -3.23 1.94 1.49
CA ASP A 32 -3.02 0.93 0.45
C ASP A 32 -1.76 1.26 -0.37
N ASP A 33 -1.54 2.54 -0.66
CA ASP A 33 -0.35 3.01 -1.40
C ASP A 33 0.95 2.81 -0.60
N VAL A 34 0.93 3.05 0.72
CA VAL A 34 2.09 2.81 1.60
C VAL A 34 2.36 1.32 1.76
N ALA A 35 1.32 0.51 1.97
CA ALA A 35 1.45 -0.94 2.10
C ALA A 35 1.97 -1.58 0.81
N ALA A 36 1.50 -1.13 -0.36
CA ALA A 36 2.00 -1.60 -1.65
C ALA A 36 3.46 -1.18 -1.91
N GLY A 37 3.88 -0.03 -1.38
CA GLY A 37 5.23 0.50 -1.49
C GLY A 37 6.24 -0.06 -0.48
N MET A 38 5.78 -0.89 0.47
CA MET A 38 6.60 -1.44 1.55
C MET A 38 7.37 -2.68 1.11
N ARG A 39 8.66 -2.74 1.46
CA ARG A 39 9.51 -3.93 1.29
C ARG A 39 10.41 -4.09 2.49
N CYS A 40 10.32 -5.23 3.18
CA CYS A 40 11.22 -5.53 4.30
C CYS A 40 12.17 -6.67 3.95
N PHE A 41 13.41 -6.57 4.41
CA PHE A 41 14.48 -7.54 4.19
C PHE A 41 15.44 -7.56 5.38
N GLN A 42 16.25 -8.62 5.52
CA GLN A 42 17.35 -8.60 6.47
C GLN A 42 18.56 -7.89 5.87
N ASN A 43 19.11 -6.93 6.59
CA ASN A 43 20.33 -6.23 6.21
C ASN A 43 21.58 -7.06 6.54
N ARG A 44 22.76 -6.53 6.22
CA ARG A 44 24.04 -7.25 6.43
C ARG A 44 24.40 -7.47 7.91
N GLN A 45 23.77 -6.75 8.82
CA GLN A 45 23.95 -6.87 10.27
C GLN A 45 22.95 -7.89 10.87
N GLY A 46 22.05 -8.46 10.05
CA GLY A 46 21.01 -9.38 10.48
C GLY A 46 19.73 -8.70 10.98
N ASP A 47 19.67 -7.37 10.89
CA ASP A 47 18.50 -6.61 11.31
C ASP A 47 17.44 -6.53 10.22
N LEU A 48 16.17 -6.49 10.63
CA LEU A 48 15.09 -6.17 9.72
C LEU A 48 15.22 -4.72 9.26
N GLU A 49 15.13 -4.48 7.97
CA GLU A 49 15.11 -3.16 7.35
C GLU A 49 13.90 -3.09 6.42
N CYS A 50 13.07 -2.06 6.59
CA CYS A 50 11.88 -1.85 5.79
C CYS A 50 12.03 -0.57 4.97
N ASP A 51 11.98 -0.70 3.65
CA ASP A 51 11.99 0.37 2.65
C ASP A 51 10.55 0.71 2.25
N TYR A 52 10.25 1.99 2.11
CA TYR A 52 8.91 2.48 1.73
C TYR A 52 9.04 3.46 0.57
N ARG A 53 8.50 3.07 -0.57
CA ARG A 53 8.42 3.91 -1.79
C ARG A 53 6.96 4.21 -2.09
N VAL A 54 6.54 5.43 -1.81
CA VAL A 54 5.13 5.81 -1.83
C VAL A 54 4.92 6.88 -2.90
N GLY A 55 4.15 6.54 -3.92
CA GLY A 55 4.03 7.38 -5.12
C GLY A 55 5.39 7.67 -5.73
N ARG A 56 5.60 8.93 -6.15
CA ARG A 56 6.84 9.37 -6.82
C ARG A 56 7.73 10.23 -5.94
N SER A 57 7.19 10.80 -4.86
CA SER A 57 7.86 11.88 -4.12
C SER A 57 8.31 11.49 -2.71
N LEU A 58 7.92 10.31 -2.23
CA LEU A 58 8.25 9.85 -0.89
C LEU A 58 9.03 8.53 -0.94
N HIS A 59 10.23 8.55 -0.34
CA HIS A 59 11.07 7.39 -0.09
C HIS A 59 11.70 7.51 1.29
N PHE A 60 11.40 6.56 2.17
CA PHE A 60 11.96 6.49 3.52
C PHE A 60 12.20 5.03 3.94
N GLY A 61 12.99 4.83 4.98
CA GLY A 61 13.30 3.51 5.52
C GLY A 61 13.25 3.48 7.04
N ILE A 62 13.02 2.29 7.60
CA ILE A 62 13.13 2.00 9.03
C ILE A 62 14.10 0.83 9.20
N VAL A 63 15.20 1.06 9.92
CA VAL A 63 16.19 0.04 10.26
C VAL A 63 15.95 -0.44 11.68
N ALA A 64 16.08 -1.75 11.88
CA ALA A 64 15.95 -2.43 13.16
C ALA A 64 14.64 -2.11 13.92
N PRO A 65 13.46 -2.19 13.27
CA PRO A 65 12.20 -1.87 13.93
C PRO A 65 11.97 -2.75 15.16
N GLY A 66 11.49 -2.15 16.24
CA GLY A 66 11.27 -2.81 17.53
C GLY A 66 12.49 -2.83 18.44
N LYS A 67 13.67 -2.43 17.95
CA LYS A 67 14.86 -2.25 18.80
C LYS A 67 14.92 -0.84 19.41
N PRO A 68 15.63 -0.66 20.54
CA PRO A 68 15.80 0.66 21.17
C PRO A 68 16.47 1.70 20.26
N ASP A 69 17.30 1.24 19.32
CA ASP A 69 18.06 2.04 18.36
C ASP A 69 17.44 2.05 16.95
N ALA A 70 16.16 1.67 16.84
CA ALA A 70 15.42 1.74 15.59
C ALA A 70 15.54 3.14 14.96
N SER A 71 15.95 3.18 13.70
CA SER A 71 16.30 4.43 13.01
C SER A 71 15.41 4.65 11.80
N ILE A 72 14.99 5.89 11.57
CA ILE A 72 14.15 6.29 10.44
C ILE A 72 14.98 7.19 9.53
N TYR A 73 15.04 6.85 8.24
CA TYR A 73 15.77 7.62 7.23
C TYR A 73 14.80 8.14 6.18
N PHE A 74 14.89 9.43 5.83
CA PHE A 74 14.16 10.00 4.70
C PHE A 74 15.13 10.23 3.55
N TYR A 75 15.02 9.43 2.48
CA TYR A 75 15.83 9.59 1.28
C TYR A 75 15.26 10.66 0.36
N ALA A 76 13.93 10.72 0.27
CA ALA A 76 13.21 11.76 -0.45
C ALA A 76 11.86 12.03 0.23
N ALA A 77 11.53 13.30 0.46
CA ALA A 77 10.22 13.73 0.92
C ALA A 77 9.96 15.15 0.41
N SER A 78 8.80 15.38 -0.18
CA SER A 78 8.42 16.71 -0.66
C SER A 78 6.95 17.01 -0.37
N PHE A 79 6.69 18.08 0.38
CA PHE A 79 5.33 18.55 0.64
C PHE A 79 4.59 18.93 -0.65
N GLU A 80 5.31 19.43 -1.65
CA GLU A 80 4.79 19.75 -2.98
C GLU A 80 4.54 18.51 -3.85
N GLY A 81 4.98 17.33 -3.40
CA GLY A 81 4.85 16.05 -4.10
C GLY A 81 3.45 15.45 -4.07
N ASP A 82 3.35 14.19 -4.51
CA ASP A 82 2.16 13.36 -4.34
C ASP A 82 2.03 12.79 -2.92
N TYR A 83 3.15 12.54 -2.24
CA TYR A 83 3.22 12.15 -0.83
C TYR A 83 4.38 12.82 -0.10
N PHE A 84 4.21 13.00 1.20
CA PHE A 84 5.28 13.32 2.15
C PHE A 84 5.02 12.61 3.47
N ALA A 85 6.02 12.63 4.35
CA ALA A 85 5.88 12.03 5.67
C ALA A 85 6.56 12.87 6.75
N VAL A 86 6.04 12.73 7.96
CA VAL A 86 6.55 13.38 9.17
C VAL A 86 6.57 12.37 10.31
N VAL A 87 7.36 12.61 11.35
CA VAL A 87 7.33 11.78 12.57
C VAL A 87 6.49 12.50 13.62
N GLY A 88 5.42 11.84 14.08
CA GLY A 88 4.62 12.33 15.20
C GLY A 88 5.24 11.93 16.53
N ILE A 89 5.82 12.88 17.26
CA ILE A 89 6.58 12.61 18.50
C ILE A 89 5.70 11.97 19.58
N SER A 90 4.44 12.39 19.71
CA SER A 90 3.54 11.94 20.78
C SER A 90 3.18 10.45 20.71
N HIS A 91 3.02 9.92 19.49
CA HIS A 91 2.65 8.52 19.26
C HIS A 91 3.80 7.70 18.62
N GLY A 92 4.91 8.34 18.27
CA GLY A 92 6.12 7.69 17.77
C GLY A 92 5.99 7.07 16.38
N CYS A 93 5.00 7.48 15.57
CA CYS A 93 4.76 6.91 14.24
C CYS A 93 5.26 7.84 13.14
N VAL A 94 5.70 7.25 12.02
CA VAL A 94 5.81 7.96 10.76
C VAL A 94 4.40 8.13 10.19
N ILE A 95 3.99 9.37 9.95
CA ILE A 95 2.69 9.73 9.40
C ILE A 95 2.89 10.05 7.92
N VAL A 96 2.36 9.22 7.04
CA VAL A 96 2.34 9.46 5.59
C VAL A 96 1.09 10.24 5.23
N ARG A 97 1.28 11.31 4.46
CA ARG A 97 0.23 12.25 4.05
C ARG A 97 0.27 12.49 2.56
N PRO A 98 -0.88 12.64 1.89
CA PRO A 98 -0.93 13.14 0.53
C PRO A 98 -0.37 14.56 0.46
N GLY A 99 0.51 14.81 -0.51
CA GLY A 99 1.13 16.11 -0.75
C GLY A 99 0.24 17.05 -1.57
N GLN A 100 0.74 18.25 -1.89
CA GLN A 100 -0.06 19.26 -2.59
C GLN A 100 -0.52 18.83 -3.99
N ARG A 101 0.22 17.95 -4.68
CA ARG A 101 -0.16 17.40 -6.00
C ARG A 101 -1.21 16.29 -5.91
N SER A 102 -1.65 15.91 -4.71
CA SER A 102 -2.78 15.00 -4.52
C SER A 102 -4.12 15.72 -4.65
N THR A 103 -5.17 14.98 -5.01
CA THR A 103 -6.54 15.50 -5.08
C THR A 103 -7.02 15.98 -3.70
N GLN A 104 -7.77 17.08 -3.63
CA GLN A 104 -8.22 17.67 -2.37
C GLN A 104 -8.99 16.69 -1.46
N ALA A 105 -9.77 15.77 -2.04
CA ALA A 105 -10.50 14.73 -1.32
C ALA A 105 -9.61 13.78 -0.49
N ARG A 106 -8.30 13.68 -0.83
CA ARG A 106 -7.36 12.79 -0.14
C ARG A 106 -6.55 13.48 0.95
N ARG A 107 -6.64 14.80 1.15
CA ARG A 107 -5.74 15.50 2.10
C ARG A 107 -5.84 15.05 3.56
N LEU A 108 -6.95 14.41 3.94
CA LEU A 108 -7.18 13.86 5.28
C LEU A 108 -6.97 12.33 5.34
N ASP A 109 -6.66 11.68 4.23
CA ASP A 109 -6.40 10.24 4.13
C ASP A 109 -4.96 9.96 4.56
N LEU A 110 -4.80 9.48 5.80
CA LEU A 110 -3.50 9.26 6.43
C LEU A 110 -3.15 7.77 6.50
N ALA A 111 -1.86 7.49 6.55
CA ALA A 111 -1.35 6.19 6.97
C ALA A 111 -0.25 6.36 8.00
N PHE A 112 -0.08 5.35 8.85
CA PHE A 112 0.86 5.39 9.96
C PHE A 112 1.79 4.18 9.87
N VAL A 113 3.09 4.41 9.97
CA VAL A 113 4.09 3.33 9.96
C VAL A 113 4.77 3.28 11.32
N SER A 114 4.75 2.10 11.93
CA SER A 114 5.26 1.89 13.28
C SER A 114 6.75 1.56 13.27
N PRO A 115 7.60 2.34 13.94
CA PRO A 115 8.99 1.96 14.17
C PRO A 115 9.13 0.74 15.07
N ARG A 116 8.05 0.27 15.73
CA ARG A 116 8.08 -0.91 16.59
C ARG A 116 8.13 -2.23 15.82
N ASN A 117 7.65 -2.25 14.59
CA ASN A 117 7.62 -3.48 13.79
C ASN A 117 7.68 -3.28 12.27
N GLY A 118 7.80 -2.04 11.80
CA GLY A 118 7.87 -1.73 10.37
C GLY A 118 6.57 -2.05 9.62
N LYS A 119 5.42 -2.09 10.29
CA LYS A 119 4.12 -2.30 9.63
C LYS A 119 3.37 -0.99 9.41
N VAL A 120 2.44 -1.02 8.47
CA VAL A 120 1.54 0.07 8.10
C VAL A 120 0.19 -0.11 8.79
N TYR A 121 -0.39 0.99 9.27
CA TYR A 121 -1.65 1.03 10.01
C TYR A 121 -2.54 2.18 9.52
N ARG A 122 -3.84 2.03 9.73
CA ARG A 122 -4.85 3.04 9.40
C ARG A 122 -5.05 4.07 10.52
N THR A 123 -4.68 3.73 11.74
CA THR A 123 -4.84 4.57 12.94
C THR A 123 -3.49 4.80 13.61
N TRP A 124 -3.36 5.92 14.35
CA TRP A 124 -2.12 6.19 15.09
C TRP A 124 -2.05 5.35 16.37
N GLU A 125 -3.19 4.97 16.93
CA GLU A 125 -3.32 4.13 18.11
C GLU A 125 -2.75 2.74 17.86
N ASP A 126 -3.19 2.08 16.77
CA ASP A 126 -2.71 0.74 16.40
C ASP A 126 -1.23 0.79 16.01
N CYS A 127 -0.81 1.86 15.33
CA CYS A 127 0.58 2.10 15.01
C CYS A 127 1.46 2.26 16.26
N GLY A 128 1.03 3.09 17.21
CA GLY A 128 1.74 3.33 18.46
C GLY A 128 1.80 2.08 19.33
N ALA A 129 0.77 1.23 19.26
CA ALA A 129 0.74 -0.07 19.92
C ALA A 129 1.53 -1.16 19.17
N GLY A 130 1.71 -1.00 17.86
CA GLY A 130 2.30 -2.01 16.97
C GLY A 130 1.45 -3.27 16.85
N LYS A 131 0.12 -3.14 16.80
CA LYS A 131 -0.85 -4.26 16.84
C LYS A 131 -1.57 -4.45 15.53
#